data_AF-A0A524D2T1-F1
#
_entry.id   AF-A0A524D2T1-F1
#
_cell.length_a   1.000
_cell.length_b   1.000
_cell.length_c   1.000
_cell.angle_alpha   90.00
_cell.angle_beta   90.00
_cell.angle_gamma   90.00
#
_symmetry.space_group_name_H-M   'P 1'
#
loop_
_entity.id
_entity.type
_entity.pdbx_description
1 polymer ?
#
loop_
_entity_poly.entity_id
_entity_poly.type
_entity_poly.pdbx_seq_one_letter_code
_entity_poly.pdbx_strand_id
1 'polypeptide(L)'
;MSDTLSLLIYLKNMLADLTYINGIIATELIKITENLAALRHGEDFLSNSNCISEHKELNQKIIEIIKKYKISPEDYAIIEKHVLKHNE
;
A
#
# COMPACT_ATOMS: atom_id res chain seq x y z
N MET A 1 -3.01 -2.16 -34.89
CA MET A 1 -3.23 -2.86 -33.60
C MET A 1 -4.68 -3.30 -33.59
N SER A 2 -5.01 -4.56 -33.29
CA SER A 2 -6.43 -5.00 -33.25
C SER A 2 -7.18 -4.18 -32.18
N ASP A 3 -8.42 -3.76 -32.46
CA ASP A 3 -9.26 -3.01 -31.50
C ASP A 3 -9.37 -3.72 -30.15
N THR A 4 -9.37 -5.06 -30.17
CA THR A 4 -9.33 -5.89 -28.96
C THR A 4 -8.06 -5.68 -28.14
N LEU A 5 -6.89 -5.58 -28.78
CA LEU A 5 -5.63 -5.36 -28.08
C LEU A 5 -5.59 -3.97 -27.43
N SER A 6 -6.09 -2.95 -28.13
CA SER A 6 -6.21 -1.58 -27.59
C SER A 6 -7.11 -1.55 -26.35
N LEU A 7 -8.26 -2.22 -26.41
CA LEU A 7 -9.19 -2.33 -25.28
C LEU A 7 -8.55 -3.05 -24.08
N LEU A 8 -7.83 -4.15 -24.30
CA LEU A 8 -7.17 -4.89 -23.23
C LEU A 8 -6.07 -4.07 -22.55
N ILE A 9 -5.29 -3.29 -23.31
CA ILE A 9 -4.27 -2.38 -22.75
C ILE A 9 -4.94 -1.29 -21.90
N TYR A 10 -6.03 -0.69 -22.39
CA TYR A 10 -6.79 0.31 -21.65
C TYR A 10 -7.32 -0.26 -20.31
N LEU A 11 -7.95 -1.43 -20.34
CA LEU A 11 -8.47 -2.08 -19.13
C LEU A 11 -7.35 -2.44 -18.15
N LYS A 12 -6.22 -2.96 -18.63
CA LYS A 12 -5.05 -3.25 -17.79
C LYS A 12 -4.58 -2.00 -17.05
N ASN A 13 -4.44 -0.88 -17.75
CA ASN A 13 -3.95 0.37 -17.16
C ASN A 13 -4.94 0.91 -16.12
N MET A 14 -6.24 0.92 -16.43
CA MET A 14 -7.29 1.33 -15.50
C MET A 14 -7.28 0.46 -14.21
N LEU A 15 -7.10 -0.85 -14.34
CA LEU A 15 -7.01 -1.76 -13.19
C LEU A 15 -5.72 -1.55 -12.39
N ALA A 16 -4.60 -1.23 -13.04
CA ALA A 16 -3.35 -0.89 -12.36
C ALA A 16 -3.49 0.40 -11.54
N ASP A 17 -4.14 1.43 -12.09
CA ASP A 17 -4.43 2.68 -11.38
C ASP A 17 -5.36 2.45 -10.18
N LEU A 18 -6.41 1.66 -10.36
CA LEU A 18 -7.32 1.30 -9.27
C LEU A 18 -6.60 0.51 -8.15
N THR A 19 -5.74 -0.43 -8.54
CA THR A 19 -4.91 -1.21 -7.59
C THR A 19 -4.00 -0.29 -6.79
N TYR A 20 -3.41 0.71 -7.43
CA TYR A 20 -2.54 1.68 -6.78
C TYR A 20 -3.27 2.55 -5.75
N ILE A 21 -4.40 3.15 -6.15
CA ILE A 21 -5.21 3.98 -5.24
C ILE A 21 -5.72 3.16 -4.06
N ASN A 22 -6.18 1.92 -4.30
CA ASN A 22 -6.60 1.03 -3.22
C ASN A 22 -5.44 0.67 -2.28
N GLY A 23 -4.23 0.52 -2.81
CA GLY A 23 -3.03 0.33 -2.02
C GLY A 23 -2.76 1.50 -1.07
N ILE A 24 -2.82 2.74 -1.57
CA ILE A 24 -2.69 3.96 -0.74
C ILE A 24 -3.75 3.98 0.36
N ILE A 25 -5.02 3.79 0.00
CA ILE A 25 -6.13 3.82 0.96
C ILE A 25 -5.92 2.76 2.05
N ALA A 26 -5.52 1.54 1.68
CA ALA A 26 -5.28 0.47 2.63
C ALA A 26 -4.16 0.82 3.62
N THR A 27 -3.03 1.37 3.14
CA THR A 27 -1.90 1.73 4.01
C THR A 27 -2.23 2.90 4.94
N GLU A 28 -3.02 3.89 4.47
CA GLU A 28 -3.46 5.00 5.32
C GLU A 28 -4.49 4.55 6.38
N LEU A 29 -5.41 3.64 6.05
CA LEU A 29 -6.36 3.08 7.02
C LEU A 29 -5.64 2.28 8.12
N ILE A 30 -4.59 1.53 7.77
CA ILE A 30 -3.73 0.86 8.75
C ILE A 30 -3.13 1.91 9.70
N LYS A 31 -2.56 2.99 9.16
CA LYS A 31 -1.93 4.05 9.97
C LYS A 31 -2.93 4.79 10.87
N ILE A 32 -4.12 5.09 10.36
CA ILE A 32 -5.21 5.68 11.15
C ILE A 32 -5.60 4.74 12.30
N THR A 33 -5.69 3.44 12.03
CA THR A 33 -6.03 2.43 13.04
C THR A 33 -4.98 2.36 14.15
N GLU A 34 -3.69 2.36 13.79
CA GLU A 34 -2.59 2.43 14.75
C GLU A 34 -2.68 3.69 15.61
N ASN A 35 -2.81 4.86 14.98
CA ASN A 35 -2.87 6.14 15.69
C ASN A 35 -4.07 6.19 16.65
N LEU A 36 -5.23 5.67 16.23
CA LEU A 36 -6.42 5.60 17.07
C LEU A 36 -6.24 4.66 18.26
N ALA A 37 -5.58 3.52 18.07
CA ALA A 37 -5.25 2.60 19.16
C ALA A 37 -4.27 3.24 20.16
N ALA A 38 -3.25 3.96 19.67
CA ALA A 38 -2.31 4.73 20.52
C ALA A 38 -3.04 5.79 21.35
N LEU A 39 -3.95 6.57 20.73
CA LEU A 39 -4.72 7.59 21.41
C LEU A 39 -5.61 7.01 22.52
N ARG A 40 -6.15 5.81 22.31
CA ARG A 40 -7.07 5.17 23.27
C ARG A 40 -6.34 4.47 24.42
N HIS A 41 -5.23 3.78 24.14
CA HIS A 41 -4.58 2.87 25.08
C HIS A 41 -3.18 3.32 25.52
N GLY A 42 -2.66 4.41 24.95
CA GLY A 42 -1.28 4.86 25.11
C GLY A 42 -0.33 4.21 24.09
N GLU A 43 0.82 4.83 23.83
CA GLU A 43 1.83 4.30 22.90
C GLU A 43 2.39 2.94 23.35
N ASP A 44 2.43 2.71 24.67
CA ASP A 44 2.87 1.44 25.27
C ASP A 44 1.99 0.25 24.88
N PHE A 45 0.72 0.47 24.55
CA PHE A 45 -0.16 -0.60 24.07
C PHE A 45 0.26 -1.09 22.68
N LEU A 46 0.63 -0.17 21.79
CA LEU A 46 1.06 -0.53 20.43
C LEU A 46 2.39 -1.28 20.45
N SER A 47 3.36 -0.82 21.25
CA SER A 47 4.69 -1.46 21.34
C SER A 47 4.65 -2.85 21.97
N ASN A 48 3.69 -3.11 22.86
CA ASN A 48 3.52 -4.41 23.52
C ASN A 48 2.51 -5.33 22.83
N SER A 49 1.89 -4.90 21.73
CA SER A 49 0.95 -5.72 20.96
C SER A 49 1.56 -6.19 19.62
N ASN A 50 1.02 -7.26 19.07
CA ASN A 50 1.42 -7.74 17.74
C ASN A 50 0.96 -6.81 16.60
N CYS A 51 0.17 -5.78 16.90
CA CYS A 51 -0.50 -4.92 15.93
C CYS A 51 0.50 -4.25 14.97
N ILE A 52 1.63 -3.74 15.48
CA ILE A 52 2.68 -3.13 14.65
C ILE A 52 3.30 -4.16 13.70
N SER A 53 3.58 -5.37 14.19
CA SER A 53 4.21 -6.42 13.37
C SER A 53 3.28 -6.89 12.26
N GLU A 54 2.02 -7.16 12.61
CA GLU A 54 0.99 -7.60 11.65
C GLU A 54 0.73 -6.52 10.58
N HIS A 55 0.63 -5.26 11.00
CA HIS A 55 0.46 -4.14 10.06
C HIS A 55 1.67 -3.94 9.15
N LYS A 56 2.89 -4.16 9.65
CA LYS A 56 4.10 -4.14 8.81
C LYS A 56 4.05 -5.22 7.73
N GLU A 57 3.63 -6.44 8.06
CA GLU A 57 3.45 -7.51 7.08
C GLU A 57 2.35 -7.19 6.05
N LEU A 58 1.23 -6.61 6.49
CA LEU A 58 0.17 -6.17 5.58
C LEU A 58 0.67 -5.09 4.62
N ASN A 59 1.39 -4.10 5.15
CA ASN A 59 2.00 -3.04 4.35
C ASN A 59 2.96 -3.59 3.30
N GLN A 60 3.82 -4.57 3.67
CA GLN A 60 4.70 -5.25 2.71
C GLN A 60 3.92 -5.93 1.59
N LYS A 61 2.89 -6.71 1.93
CA LYS A 61 2.03 -7.38 0.94
C LYS A 61 1.33 -6.39 0.00
N ILE A 62 0.87 -5.26 0.52
CA ILE A 62 0.24 -4.20 -0.29
C ILE A 62 1.26 -3.64 -1.30
N ILE A 63 2.48 -3.33 -0.86
CA ILE A 63 3.54 -2.83 -1.75
C ILE A 63 3.90 -3.87 -2.82
N GLU A 64 3.99 -5.15 -2.47
CA GLU A 64 4.23 -6.23 -3.44
C GLU A 64 3.14 -6.33 -4.51
N ILE A 65 1.87 -6.19 -4.12
CA ILE A 65 0.74 -6.16 -5.07
C ILE A 65 0.88 -4.97 -6.01
N ILE A 66 1.19 -3.77 -5.50
CA ILE A 66 1.35 -2.57 -6.30
C ILE A 66 2.50 -2.74 -7.31
N LYS A 67 3.66 -3.25 -6.87
CA LYS A 67 4.83 -3.52 -7.72
C LYS A 67 4.53 -4.47 -8.87
N LYS A 68 3.66 -5.46 -8.64
CA LYS A 68 3.26 -6.42 -9.68
C LYS A 68 2.49 -5.77 -10.84
N TYR A 69 1.70 -4.74 -10.56
CA TYR A 69 0.78 -4.15 -11.54
C TYR A 69 1.18 -2.76 -12.05
N LYS A 70 2.14 -2.09 -11.39
CA LYS A 70 2.73 -0.83 -11.86
C LYS A 70 4.04 -1.06 -12.62
N ILE A 71 4.09 -0.51 -13.84
CA ILE A 71 5.05 -0.89 -14.87
C ILE A 71 6.36 -0.09 -14.76
N SER A 72 6.35 1.05 -14.05
CA SER A 72 7.53 1.89 -13.81
C SER A 72 7.98 1.84 -12.34
N PRO A 73 9.28 1.64 -12.07
CA PRO A 73 9.86 1.77 -10.73
C PRO A 73 9.57 3.11 -10.06
N GLU A 74 9.42 4.18 -10.84
CA GLU A 74 9.16 5.54 -10.35
C GLU A 74 7.77 5.66 -9.74
N ASP A 75 6.79 4.90 -10.25
CA ASP A 75 5.39 5.04 -9.87
C ASP A 75 5.07 4.47 -8.47
N TYR A 76 5.88 3.53 -7.98
CA TYR A 76 5.69 2.91 -6.66
C TYR A 76 6.77 3.27 -5.64
N ALA A 77 7.88 3.88 -6.06
CA ALA A 77 8.97 4.26 -5.16
C ALA A 77 8.50 5.24 -4.06
N ILE A 78 7.58 6.16 -4.39
CA ILE A 78 7.04 7.15 -3.45
C ILE A 78 6.24 6.44 -2.34
N ILE A 79 5.30 5.57 -2.69
CA ILE A 79 4.47 4.86 -1.70
C ILE A 79 5.30 3.85 -0.89
N GLU A 80 6.23 3.15 -1.54
CA GLU A 80 7.13 2.22 -0.85
C GLU A 80 7.96 2.94 0.22
N LYS A 81 8.55 4.09 -0.12
CA LYS A 81 9.32 4.90 0.82
C LYS A 81 8.44 5.39 1.98
N HIS A 82 7.26 5.93 1.67
CA HIS A 82 6.31 6.44 2.67
C HIS A 82 5.85 5.37 3.66
N VAL A 83 5.51 4.18 3.15
CA VAL A 83 4.87 3.13 3.94
C VAL A 83 5.89 2.26 4.68
N LEU A 84 6.96 1.84 4.02
CA LEU A 84 7.92 0.89 4.60
C LEU A 84 9.06 1.56 5.36
N LYS A 85 9.21 2.89 5.24
CA LYS A 85 10.28 3.66 5.90
C LYS A 85 11.66 3.01 5.73
N HIS A 86 12.00 2.61 4.51
CA HIS A 86 13.35 2.15 4.21
C HIS A 86 14.33 3.33 4.40
N ASN A 87 14.87 3.44 5.61
CA ASN A 87 15.91 4.35 6.10
C ASN A 87 15.59 5.86 6.06
N GLU A 88 15.24 6.40 7.23
CA GLU A 88 16.06 7.45 7.87
C GLU A 88 16.80 6.83 9.06
#